data_AF-A0A5B9W4M4-F1
#
_entry.id   AF-A0A5B9W4M4-F1
#
_cell.length_a   1.000
_cell.length_b   1.000
_cell.length_c   1.000
_cell.angle_alpha   90.00
_cell.angle_beta   90.00
_cell.angle_gamma   90.00
#
_symmetry.space_group_name_H-M   'P 1'
#
loop_
_entity.id
_entity.type
_entity.pdbx_description
1 polymer ?
#
loop_
_entity_poly.entity_id
_entity_poly.type
_entity_poly.pdbx_seq_one_letter_code
_entity_poly.pdbx_strand_id
1 'polypeptide(L)'
;MLHPIRRIAAASPLVLLVAGLSLAGSPAHAQVVKPFKVVGGGVAEYLPVVPDVASRHFAVGQATELGRYYGEGAFQVLEFHADGTADFDSARPFVFVAANGDRLAFTYGDTSNGAARPGEVTLHPTREGLFVAVFVAEFNPIPALCTGRFAKVTGGSFIMTAVTQPFEFGAMDPVGYIWSGEGSLVYRRGH
;
A
#
# COMPACT_ATOMS: atom_id res chain seq x y z
N MET A 1 -13.21 -38.15 -83.37
CA MET A 1 -12.44 -37.13 -84.11
C MET A 1 -12.27 -35.93 -83.18
N LEU A 2 -11.02 -35.68 -82.78
CA LEU A 2 -10.61 -34.74 -81.73
C LEU A 2 -11.03 -33.30 -82.06
N HIS A 3 -11.64 -32.59 -81.10
CA HIS A 3 -11.79 -31.13 -81.15
C HIS A 3 -10.91 -30.48 -80.07
N PRO A 4 -10.15 -29.42 -80.42
CA PRO A 4 -9.04 -28.92 -79.62
C PRO A 4 -9.46 -28.01 -78.45
N ILE A 5 -8.69 -28.16 -77.38
CA ILE A 5 -8.65 -27.37 -76.14
C ILE A 5 -8.29 -25.91 -76.47
N ARG A 6 -9.15 -24.95 -76.06
CA ARG A 6 -8.79 -23.53 -75.97
C ARG A 6 -8.65 -23.13 -74.50
N ARG A 7 -7.40 -22.90 -74.09
CA ARG A 7 -7.03 -22.29 -72.81
C ARG A 7 -7.26 -20.78 -72.90
N ILE A 8 -8.09 -20.24 -72.03
CA ILE A 8 -8.16 -18.79 -71.78
C ILE A 8 -7.46 -18.55 -70.46
N ALA A 9 -6.26 -17.97 -70.54
CA ALA A 9 -5.54 -17.44 -69.40
C ALA A 9 -6.09 -16.03 -69.13
N ALA A 10 -6.68 -15.81 -67.97
CA ALA A 10 -7.02 -14.49 -67.46
C ALA A 10 -6.26 -14.30 -66.14
N ALA A 11 -5.25 -13.44 -66.21
CA ALA A 11 -4.47 -12.99 -65.06
C ALA A 11 -5.37 -12.22 -64.09
N SER A 12 -5.22 -12.46 -62.79
CA SER A 12 -5.78 -11.60 -61.74
C SER A 12 -4.65 -11.13 -60.83
N PRO A 13 -4.58 -9.83 -60.54
CA PRO A 13 -3.44 -9.21 -59.87
C PRO A 13 -3.38 -9.58 -58.39
N LEU A 14 -2.15 -9.86 -57.97
CA LEU A 14 -1.71 -10.05 -56.59
C LEU A 14 -1.88 -8.73 -55.83
N VAL A 15 -2.97 -8.56 -55.08
CA VAL A 15 -3.11 -7.46 -54.12
C VAL A 15 -2.40 -7.86 -52.83
N LEU A 16 -1.14 -7.47 -52.71
CA LEU A 16 -0.38 -7.52 -51.46
C LEU A 16 -0.92 -6.42 -50.52
N LEU A 17 -1.83 -6.79 -49.63
CA LEU A 17 -2.24 -5.93 -48.52
C LEU A 17 -1.15 -6.02 -47.43
N VAL A 18 -0.10 -5.21 -47.56
CA VAL A 18 0.85 -4.98 -46.46
C VAL A 18 0.16 -4.05 -45.47
N ALA A 19 -0.66 -4.62 -44.59
CA ALA A 19 -1.10 -3.94 -43.38
C ALA A 19 0.12 -3.80 -42.46
N GLY A 20 0.81 -2.66 -42.57
CA GLY A 20 1.83 -2.27 -41.61
C GLY A 20 1.19 -2.13 -40.24
N LEU A 21 1.28 -3.17 -39.41
CA LEU A 21 1.14 -3.06 -37.98
C LEU A 21 2.33 -2.25 -37.46
N SER A 22 2.25 -0.92 -37.59
CA SER A 22 2.97 -0.01 -36.72
C SER A 22 2.36 -0.16 -35.32
N LEU A 23 2.76 -1.23 -34.63
CA LEU A 23 2.74 -1.30 -33.18
C LEU A 23 3.67 -0.19 -32.69
N ALA A 24 3.18 1.04 -32.68
CA ALA A 24 3.69 2.11 -31.84
C ALA A 24 3.40 1.68 -30.41
N GLY A 25 4.20 0.74 -29.91
CA GLY A 25 4.27 0.48 -28.49
C GLY A 25 4.71 1.78 -27.85
N SER A 26 3.77 2.49 -27.22
CA SER A 26 4.10 3.57 -26.31
C SER A 26 5.25 3.07 -25.44
N PRO A 27 6.36 3.82 -25.32
CA PRO A 27 7.48 3.36 -24.54
C PRO A 27 6.96 3.02 -23.15
N ALA A 28 6.98 1.72 -22.81
CA ALA A 28 6.63 1.26 -21.48
C ALA A 28 7.58 2.02 -20.54
N HIS A 29 7.03 3.00 -19.82
CA HIS A 29 7.83 3.84 -18.94
C HIS A 29 8.41 2.92 -17.87
N ALA A 30 9.71 2.61 -17.97
CA ALA A 30 10.38 1.73 -17.02
C ALA A 30 10.21 2.30 -15.60
N GLN A 31 9.50 1.57 -14.76
CA GLN A 31 9.32 1.88 -13.36
C GLN A 31 10.49 1.28 -12.57
N VAL A 32 10.98 2.00 -11.57
CA VAL A 32 12.01 1.48 -10.65
C VAL A 32 11.32 0.97 -9.41
N VAL A 33 11.39 -0.33 -9.17
CA VAL A 33 10.87 -0.95 -7.95
C VAL A 33 12.01 -1.09 -6.95
N LYS A 34 11.88 -0.46 -5.78
CA LYS A 34 12.86 -0.53 -4.68
C LYS A 34 12.27 -1.29 -3.50
N PRO A 35 12.98 -2.26 -2.89
CA PRO A 35 12.56 -2.87 -1.65
C PRO A 35 12.38 -1.84 -0.53
N PHE A 36 11.32 -2.00 0.24
CA PHE A 36 11.01 -1.15 1.38
C PHE A 36 10.89 -1.99 2.64
N LYS A 37 11.66 -1.64 3.68
CA LYS A 37 11.58 -2.27 5.01
C LYS A 37 11.50 -1.19 6.05
N VAL A 38 10.65 -1.38 7.05
CA VAL A 38 10.45 -0.43 8.14
C VAL A 38 10.39 -1.18 9.47
N VAL A 39 11.00 -0.59 10.50
CA VAL A 39 10.91 -1.03 11.89
C VAL A 39 10.78 0.20 12.79
N GLY A 40 10.23 0.03 13.99
CA GLY A 40 10.09 1.11 14.95
C GLY A 40 9.07 0.81 16.05
N GLY A 41 8.60 1.87 16.68
CA GLY A 41 7.56 1.81 17.68
C GLY A 41 7.02 3.20 17.98
N GLY A 42 5.91 3.24 18.70
CA GLY A 42 5.11 4.43 18.83
C GLY A 42 4.13 4.39 19.98
N VAL A 43 3.26 5.39 20.02
CA VAL A 43 2.16 5.49 20.97
C VAL A 43 0.91 5.90 20.22
N ALA A 44 -0.17 5.13 20.41
CA ALA A 44 -1.52 5.55 20.07
C ALA A 44 -2.13 6.31 21.26
N GLU A 45 -2.93 7.34 21.00
CA GLU A 45 -3.61 8.11 22.07
C GLU A 45 -4.54 7.22 22.89
N TYR A 46 -5.19 6.25 22.24
CA TYR A 46 -5.99 5.15 22.81
C TYR A 46 -6.30 4.13 21.71
N LEU A 47 -6.87 2.96 22.05
CA LEU A 47 -7.46 2.07 21.04
C LEU A 47 -8.97 2.35 20.90
N PRO A 48 -9.44 2.77 19.71
CA PRO A 48 -10.85 3.06 19.51
C PRO A 48 -11.66 1.75 19.56
N VAL A 49 -12.70 1.75 20.40
CA VAL A 49 -13.67 0.66 20.52
C VAL A 49 -15.04 1.01 19.94
N VAL A 50 -15.19 2.24 19.43
CA VAL A 50 -16.37 2.72 18.75
C VAL A 50 -16.01 2.84 17.26
N PRO A 51 -16.77 2.19 16.36
CA PRO A 51 -16.57 2.33 14.92
C PRO A 51 -16.53 3.79 14.46
N ASP A 52 -15.70 4.06 13.46
CA ASP A 52 -15.51 5.38 12.83
C ASP A 52 -15.00 6.50 13.76
N VAL A 53 -14.59 6.16 14.98
CA VAL A 53 -13.93 7.10 15.89
C VAL A 53 -12.42 6.98 15.72
N ALA A 54 -11.82 8.02 15.13
CA ALA A 54 -10.39 8.07 14.88
C ALA A 54 -9.57 8.24 16.17
N SER A 55 -8.47 7.50 16.29
CA SER A 55 -7.42 7.68 17.30
C SER A 55 -6.10 8.05 16.62
N ARG A 56 -5.40 9.06 17.15
CA ARG A 56 -4.10 9.47 16.60
C ARG A 56 -3.00 8.58 17.14
N HIS A 57 -1.92 8.48 16.37
CA HIS A 57 -0.72 7.82 16.82
C HIS A 57 0.51 8.40 16.12
N PHE A 58 1.67 8.22 16.75
CA PHE A 58 2.96 8.55 16.17
C PHE A 58 3.94 7.39 16.35
N ALA A 59 4.95 7.32 15.50
CA ALA A 59 6.04 6.36 15.59
C ALA A 59 7.40 6.99 15.29
N VAL A 60 8.43 6.38 15.84
CA VAL A 60 9.83 6.63 15.48
C VAL A 60 10.50 5.31 15.12
N GLY A 61 11.46 5.36 14.21
CA GLY A 61 12.16 4.14 13.80
C GLY A 61 13.16 4.33 12.69
N GLN A 62 13.38 3.25 11.94
CA GLN A 62 14.22 3.23 10.75
C GLN A 62 13.50 2.56 9.58
N ALA A 63 13.70 3.08 8.38
CA ALA A 63 13.25 2.40 7.17
C ALA A 63 14.28 2.55 6.03
N THR A 64 14.25 1.62 5.07
CA THR A 64 15.05 1.77 3.85
C THR A 64 14.61 3.02 3.08
N GLU A 65 15.55 3.67 2.40
CA GLU A 65 15.38 4.96 1.70
C GLU A 65 15.04 6.18 2.60
N LEU A 66 14.33 6.01 3.73
CA LEU A 66 14.04 7.06 4.72
C LEU A 66 15.19 7.29 5.71
N GLY A 67 15.88 6.22 6.12
CA GLY A 67 16.76 6.26 7.30
C GLY A 67 15.94 6.37 8.59
N ARG A 68 16.43 7.14 9.55
CA ARG A 68 15.65 7.46 10.77
C ARG A 68 14.45 8.33 10.41
N TYR A 69 13.29 8.02 10.98
CA TYR A 69 12.07 8.80 10.77
C TYR A 69 11.35 9.11 12.10
N TYR A 70 10.54 10.16 12.02
CA TYR A 70 9.34 10.35 12.83
C TYR A 70 8.13 10.23 11.89
N GLY A 71 7.01 9.71 12.37
CA GLY A 71 5.78 9.76 11.58
C GLY A 71 4.54 9.78 12.45
N GLU A 72 3.45 10.25 11.86
CA GLU A 72 2.17 10.43 12.55
C GLU A 72 1.00 10.15 11.60
N GLY A 73 -0.11 9.68 12.17
CA GLY A 73 -1.34 9.37 11.44
C GLY A 73 -2.54 9.26 12.38
N ALA A 74 -3.64 8.73 11.86
CA ALA A 74 -4.78 8.33 12.68
C ALA A 74 -5.46 7.11 12.07
N PHE A 75 -5.86 6.16 12.91
CA PHE A 75 -6.62 4.98 12.52
C PHE A 75 -8.00 4.99 13.15
N GLN A 76 -8.91 4.22 12.59
CA GLN A 76 -10.26 3.99 13.13
C GLN A 76 -10.62 2.53 12.93
N VAL A 77 -11.40 1.98 13.86
CA VAL A 77 -12.04 0.67 13.67
C VAL A 77 -13.27 0.88 12.80
N LEU A 78 -13.50 -0.02 11.85
CA LEU A 78 -14.64 -0.01 10.94
C LEU A 78 -15.74 -0.95 11.42
N GLU A 79 -15.38 -2.19 11.76
CA GLU A 79 -16.33 -3.22 12.16
C GLU A 79 -15.67 -4.20 13.12
N PHE A 80 -16.42 -4.65 14.13
CA PHE A 80 -16.01 -5.75 15.01
C PHE A 80 -16.65 -7.06 14.55
N HIS A 81 -15.85 -8.12 14.51
CA HIS A 81 -16.28 -9.44 14.09
C HIS A 81 -16.59 -10.33 15.30
N ALA A 82 -17.45 -11.33 15.09
CA ALA A 82 -17.89 -12.24 16.16
C ALA A 82 -16.77 -13.14 16.71
N ASP A 83 -15.65 -13.26 15.99
CA ASP A 83 -14.48 -14.05 16.38
C ASP A 83 -13.45 -13.27 17.21
N GLY A 84 -13.74 -12.02 17.57
CA GLY A 84 -12.85 -11.17 18.36
C GLY A 84 -11.78 -10.43 17.54
N THR A 85 -11.94 -10.40 16.22
CA THR A 85 -11.17 -9.53 15.32
C THR A 85 -11.94 -8.26 14.98
N ALA A 86 -11.28 -7.29 14.34
CA ALA A 86 -11.91 -6.08 13.84
C ALA A 86 -11.24 -5.60 12.55
N ASP A 87 -12.04 -5.04 11.64
CA ASP A 87 -11.52 -4.32 10.48
C ASP A 87 -11.15 -2.90 10.89
N PHE A 88 -10.07 -2.37 10.34
CA PHE A 88 -9.62 -0.99 10.56
C PHE A 88 -9.00 -0.38 9.32
N ASP A 89 -8.97 0.95 9.27
CA ASP A 89 -8.22 1.68 8.25
C ASP A 89 -7.62 2.96 8.82
N SER A 90 -6.91 3.69 7.95
CA SER A 90 -6.39 5.01 8.25
C SER A 90 -7.49 6.07 8.11
N ALA A 91 -7.97 6.61 9.23
CA ALA A 91 -8.81 7.81 9.25
C ALA A 91 -8.08 9.04 8.70
N ARG A 92 -6.74 9.08 8.83
CA ARG A 92 -5.86 10.05 8.18
C ARG A 92 -4.56 9.39 7.75
N PRO A 93 -3.93 9.87 6.65
CA PRO A 93 -2.66 9.31 6.19
C PRO A 93 -1.59 9.27 7.28
N PHE A 94 -0.82 8.18 7.32
CA PHE A 94 0.43 8.14 8.07
C PHE A 94 1.54 8.78 7.25
N VAL A 95 2.18 9.82 7.79
CA VAL A 95 3.25 10.54 7.10
C VAL A 95 4.58 10.29 7.80
N PHE A 96 5.46 9.54 7.13
CA PHE A 96 6.85 9.41 7.53
C PHE A 96 7.61 10.66 7.13
N VAL A 97 8.38 11.22 8.06
CA VAL A 97 9.27 12.37 7.86
C VAL A 97 10.70 11.92 8.15
N ALA A 98 11.53 11.93 7.11
CA ALA A 98 12.95 11.62 7.22
C ALA A 98 13.72 12.74 7.93
N ALA A 99 14.94 12.45 8.38
CA ALA A 99 15.80 13.41 9.07
C ALA A 99 16.08 14.71 8.27
N ASN A 100 16.00 14.67 6.95
CA ASN A 100 16.16 15.84 6.07
C ASN A 100 14.84 16.56 5.73
N GLY A 101 13.72 16.15 6.34
CA GLY A 101 12.40 16.73 6.09
C GLY A 101 11.63 16.16 4.90
N ASP A 102 12.20 15.20 4.16
CA ASP A 102 11.48 14.50 3.08
C ASP A 102 10.29 13.73 3.63
N ARG A 103 9.14 13.81 2.96
CA ARG A 103 7.88 13.20 3.40
C ARG A 103 7.50 12.04 2.50
N LEU A 104 7.10 10.93 3.12
CA LEU A 104 6.55 9.75 2.47
C LEU A 104 5.22 9.41 3.16
N ALA A 105 4.11 9.58 2.44
CA ALA A 105 2.76 9.46 3.00
C ALA A 105 2.06 8.19 2.51
N PHE A 106 1.31 7.53 3.39
CA PHE A 106 0.53 6.33 3.10
C PHE A 106 -0.86 6.41 3.72
N THR A 107 -1.85 5.79 3.07
CA THR A 107 -2.98 5.21 3.81
C THR A 107 -2.66 3.77 4.17
N TYR A 108 -3.42 3.17 5.09
CA TYR A 108 -3.27 1.77 5.45
C TYR A 108 -4.62 1.14 5.75
N GLY A 109 -4.83 -0.08 5.24
CA GLY A 109 -6.15 -0.73 5.26
C GLY A 109 -7.19 -0.03 4.37
N ASP A 110 -6.84 1.07 3.71
CA ASP A 110 -7.76 1.83 2.88
C ASP A 110 -7.89 1.21 1.48
N THR A 111 -8.99 0.49 1.28
CA THR A 111 -9.32 -0.15 0.00
C THR A 111 -9.58 0.84 -1.13
N SER A 112 -9.95 2.09 -0.81
CA SER A 112 -10.14 3.14 -1.81
C SER A 112 -8.82 3.67 -2.39
N ASN A 113 -7.72 3.49 -1.66
CA ASN A 113 -6.35 3.81 -2.10
C ASN A 113 -5.50 2.55 -2.37
N GLY A 114 -6.16 1.43 -2.71
CA GLY A 114 -5.50 0.27 -3.30
C GLY A 114 -5.05 -0.82 -2.34
N ALA A 115 -5.38 -0.74 -1.04
CA ALA A 115 -5.24 -1.90 -0.16
C ALA A 115 -6.18 -3.03 -0.66
N ALA A 116 -5.72 -4.28 -0.64
CA ALA A 116 -6.54 -5.40 -1.10
C ALA A 116 -7.76 -5.67 -0.21
N ARG A 117 -7.69 -5.25 1.06
CA ARG A 117 -8.73 -5.37 2.09
C ARG A 117 -8.47 -4.36 3.22
N PRO A 118 -9.46 -4.10 4.09
CA PRO A 118 -9.22 -3.45 5.38
C PRO A 118 -8.06 -4.07 6.14
N GLY A 119 -7.43 -3.27 6.99
CA GLY A 119 -6.53 -3.80 8.00
C GLY A 119 -7.31 -4.66 8.99
N GLU A 120 -6.63 -5.61 9.62
CA GLU A 120 -7.22 -6.50 10.63
C GLU A 120 -6.54 -6.28 11.98
N VAL A 121 -7.35 -6.19 13.04
CA VAL A 121 -6.90 -6.21 14.43
C VAL A 121 -7.30 -7.52 15.06
N THR A 122 -6.36 -8.22 15.68
CA THR A 122 -6.65 -9.38 16.54
C THR A 122 -6.37 -9.02 17.99
N LEU A 123 -7.33 -9.27 18.88
CA LEU A 123 -7.17 -9.09 20.33
C LEU A 123 -6.75 -10.40 20.99
N HIS A 124 -5.64 -10.35 21.72
CA HIS A 124 -5.16 -11.47 22.51
C HIS A 124 -5.35 -11.15 23.99
N PRO A 125 -6.26 -11.84 24.71
CA PRO A 125 -6.38 -11.67 26.14
C PRO A 125 -5.08 -12.10 26.82
N THR A 126 -4.68 -11.33 27.82
CA THR A 126 -3.53 -11.62 28.67
C THR A 126 -4.01 -11.80 30.12
N ARG A 127 -3.17 -11.52 31.12
CA ARG A 127 -3.56 -11.64 32.54
C ARG A 127 -4.33 -10.40 32.98
N GLU A 128 -5.14 -10.57 34.03
CA GLU A 128 -5.77 -9.44 34.75
C GLU A 128 -6.71 -8.57 33.91
N GLY A 129 -7.33 -9.14 32.87
CA GLY A 129 -8.27 -8.40 32.01
C GLY A 129 -7.62 -7.49 30.98
N LEU A 130 -6.30 -7.55 30.82
CA LEU A 130 -5.55 -6.80 29.82
C LEU A 130 -5.51 -7.54 28.48
N PHE A 131 -5.33 -6.79 27.39
CA PHE A 131 -5.20 -7.30 26.03
C PHE A 131 -3.92 -6.84 25.37
N VAL A 132 -3.40 -7.65 24.45
CA VAL A 132 -2.43 -7.22 23.44
C VAL A 132 -3.14 -7.25 22.09
N ALA A 133 -3.03 -6.17 21.33
CA ALA A 133 -3.61 -6.08 19.99
C ALA A 133 -2.50 -6.25 18.95
N VAL A 134 -2.79 -7.06 17.92
CA VAL A 134 -1.95 -7.22 16.74
C VAL A 134 -2.69 -6.60 15.56
N PHE A 135 -2.10 -5.58 14.95
CA PHE A 135 -2.62 -4.89 13.78
C PHE A 135 -1.84 -5.35 12.55
N VAL A 136 -2.55 -5.75 11.49
CA VAL A 136 -1.94 -6.07 10.20
C VAL A 136 -2.65 -5.29 9.10
N ALA A 137 -1.90 -4.49 8.34
CA ALA A 137 -2.46 -3.74 7.22
C ALA A 137 -1.48 -3.61 6.06
N GLU A 138 -2.03 -3.50 4.86
CA GLU A 138 -1.30 -3.03 3.68
C GLU A 138 -1.22 -1.51 3.70
N PHE A 139 -0.02 -0.97 3.48
CA PHE A 139 0.26 0.46 3.36
C PHE A 139 0.44 0.82 1.90
N ASN A 140 -0.38 1.77 1.41
CA ASN A 140 -0.38 2.21 0.02
C ASN A 140 -0.01 3.70 -0.05
N PRO A 141 1.00 4.08 -0.85
CA PRO A 141 1.50 5.44 -0.86
C PRO A 141 0.45 6.40 -1.42
N ILE A 142 0.55 7.66 -1.02
CA ILE A 142 -0.23 8.77 -1.57
C ILE A 142 0.75 9.69 -2.32
N PRO A 143 1.04 9.43 -3.61
CA PRO A 143 2.05 10.16 -4.37
C PRO A 143 1.94 11.69 -4.26
N ALA A 144 0.72 12.22 -4.22
CA ALA A 144 0.45 13.66 -4.15
C ALA A 144 0.93 14.31 -2.83
N LEU A 145 1.14 13.53 -1.77
CA LEU A 145 1.60 14.00 -0.46
C LEU A 145 3.08 13.69 -0.19
N CYS A 146 3.76 13.01 -1.12
CA CYS A 146 5.18 12.71 -1.01
C CYS A 146 6.04 13.89 -1.49
N THR A 147 7.16 14.13 -0.82
CA THR A 147 8.06 15.26 -1.11
C THR A 147 9.52 14.82 -1.18
N GLY A 148 10.39 15.75 -1.63
CA GLY A 148 11.83 15.52 -1.66
C GLY A 148 12.20 14.32 -2.53
N ARG A 149 13.02 13.40 -2.00
CA ARG A 149 13.37 12.16 -2.71
C ARG A 149 12.15 11.31 -3.08
N PHE A 150 11.09 11.36 -2.27
CA PHE A 150 9.88 10.57 -2.49
C PHE A 150 8.89 11.23 -3.46
N ALA A 151 9.16 12.43 -3.97
CA ALA A 151 8.28 13.12 -4.93
C ALA A 151 8.08 12.34 -6.25
N LYS A 152 8.92 11.34 -6.52
CA LYS A 152 8.80 10.45 -7.68
C LYS A 152 8.17 9.10 -7.37
N VAL A 153 7.71 8.85 -6.14
CA VAL A 153 6.92 7.66 -5.81
C VAL A 153 5.63 7.70 -6.61
N THR A 154 5.32 6.60 -7.29
CA THR A 154 4.11 6.44 -8.11
C THR A 154 3.25 5.26 -7.68
N GLY A 155 3.72 4.43 -6.75
CA GLY A 155 3.01 3.25 -6.27
C GLY A 155 3.88 2.35 -5.41
N GLY A 156 3.52 1.07 -5.39
CA GLY A 156 4.08 0.08 -4.46
C GLY A 156 3.18 -0.08 -3.24
N SER A 157 3.54 -1.03 -2.38
CA SER A 157 2.90 -1.23 -1.09
C SER A 157 3.81 -2.06 -0.19
N PHE A 158 3.51 -2.06 1.09
CA PHE A 158 4.13 -2.97 2.05
C PHE A 158 3.13 -3.44 3.08
N ILE A 159 3.35 -4.65 3.61
CA ILE A 159 2.55 -5.17 4.72
C ILE A 159 3.26 -4.79 6.01
N MET A 160 2.48 -4.27 6.96
CA MET A 160 2.96 -3.87 8.27
C MET A 160 2.22 -4.66 9.35
N THR A 161 2.98 -5.10 10.36
CA THR A 161 2.45 -5.65 11.60
C THR A 161 2.84 -4.74 12.77
N ALA A 162 1.87 -4.29 13.57
CA ALA A 162 2.12 -3.64 14.85
C ALA A 162 1.59 -4.49 16.00
N VAL A 163 2.31 -4.48 17.12
CA VAL A 163 1.95 -5.21 18.33
C VAL A 163 1.98 -4.22 19.50
N THR A 164 0.86 -4.09 20.20
CA THR A 164 0.75 -3.19 21.34
C THR A 164 1.43 -3.75 22.58
N GLN A 165 1.74 -2.86 23.52
CA GLN A 165 1.86 -3.23 24.92
C GLN A 165 0.49 -3.66 25.48
N PRO A 166 0.44 -4.40 26.61
CA PRO A 166 -0.81 -4.71 27.28
C PRO A 166 -1.61 -3.45 27.62
N PHE A 167 -2.91 -3.46 27.39
CA PHE A 167 -3.83 -2.36 27.69
C PHE A 167 -5.19 -2.87 28.18
N GLU A 168 -5.96 -2.02 28.84
CA GLU A 168 -7.35 -2.31 29.23
C GLU A 168 -8.30 -1.98 28.07
N PHE A 169 -9.17 -2.93 27.71
CA PHE A 169 -10.08 -2.74 26.57
C PHE A 169 -11.11 -1.65 26.86
N GLY A 170 -11.21 -0.66 25.97
CA GLY A 170 -12.09 0.49 26.11
C GLY A 170 -11.53 1.63 26.98
N ALA A 171 -10.31 1.48 27.53
CA ALA A 171 -9.63 2.58 28.19
C ALA A 171 -9.19 3.65 27.18
N MET A 172 -9.19 4.90 27.64
CA MET A 172 -8.75 6.07 26.86
C MET A 172 -7.28 6.43 27.14
N ASP A 173 -6.52 5.50 27.72
CA ASP A 173 -5.11 5.70 28.04
C ASP A 173 -4.22 5.46 26.80
N PRO A 174 -3.08 6.18 26.68
CA PRO A 174 -2.14 5.95 25.61
C PRO A 174 -1.57 4.53 25.61
N VAL A 175 -1.49 3.92 24.43
CA VAL A 175 -1.01 2.55 24.25
C VAL A 175 0.27 2.55 23.43
N GLY A 176 1.37 2.11 24.04
CA GLY A 176 2.63 1.91 23.35
C GLY A 176 2.58 0.71 22.40
N TYR A 177 3.35 0.74 21.33
CA TYR A 177 3.46 -0.38 20.39
C TYR A 177 4.82 -0.45 19.71
N ILE A 178 5.15 -1.62 19.17
CA ILE A 178 6.23 -1.83 18.21
C ILE A 178 5.66 -2.23 16.86
N TRP A 179 6.39 -2.00 15.78
CA TRP A 179 5.97 -2.42 14.45
C TRP A 179 7.12 -2.82 13.53
N SER A 180 6.80 -3.58 12.50
CA SER A 180 7.69 -3.92 11.40
C SER A 180 6.91 -4.15 10.13
N GLY A 181 7.51 -3.85 8.98
CA GLY A 181 6.89 -4.10 7.69
C GLY A 181 7.89 -4.26 6.56
N GLU A 182 7.45 -4.92 5.48
CA GLU A 182 8.24 -5.19 4.28
C GLU A 182 7.37 -5.17 3.02
N GLY A 183 7.96 -4.68 1.93
CA GLY A 183 7.34 -4.59 0.62
C GLY A 183 8.21 -3.83 -0.37
N SER A 184 7.61 -2.94 -1.16
CA SER A 184 8.32 -2.16 -2.16
C SER A 184 7.70 -0.80 -2.44
N LEU A 185 8.52 0.11 -2.94
CA LEU A 185 8.10 1.39 -3.51
C LEU A 185 8.40 1.42 -5.00
N VAL A 186 7.46 1.93 -5.76
CA VAL A 186 7.59 2.12 -7.21
C VAL A 186 7.85 3.58 -7.48
N TYR A 187 8.92 3.87 -8.22
CA TYR A 187 9.33 5.21 -8.61
C TYR A 187 9.22 5.42 -10.12
N ARG A 188 8.90 6.65 -10.51
CA ARG A 188 9.10 7.11 -11.89
C ARG A 188 10.60 7.09 -12.23
N ARG A 189 10.92 6.79 -13.50
CA ARG A 189 12.30 6.76 -14.03
C ARG A 189 13.11 8.01 -13.67
N GLY A 190 14.39 7.82 -13.41
CA GLY A 190 15.34 8.90 -13.08
C GLY A 190 15.29 9.32 -11.62
N HIS A 191 14.78 8.44 -10.75
CA HIS A 191 14.96 8.51 -9.30
C HIS A 191 16.29 7.84 -8.91
#